data_AF-A0A6C0PBB4-F1
#
_entry.id   AF-A0A6C0PBB4-F1
#
_cell.length_a   1.000
_cell.length_b   1.000
_cell.length_c   1.000
_cell.angle_alpha   90.00
_cell.angle_beta   90.00
_cell.angle_gamma   90.00
#
_symmetry.space_group_name_H-M   'P 1'
#
loop_
_entity.id
_entity.type
_entity.pdbx_description
1 polymer ?
#
loop_
_entity_poly.entity_id
_entity_poly.type
_entity_poly.pdbx_seq_one_letter_code
_entity_poly.pdbx_strand_id
1 'polypeptide(L)'
;MRYLIVEADSLASGEAATITEIQVIDNLGQVVSYTPKELFGAGDNMYWTDASVWGPNHLNDGNLTYTNNTSGSTSSTIMLYKAAANGWARFALDLKKDVAVKEINVWAGSPEGRIPVAIRIYGASAYTVASNLNARSNSGLTLLGTLPFTSSNRTVQKYTISVEPNPFLLLQSGASLYSLVGDVWTVVGQAPATENLFKTYGLPSLDAVTVDQWANIPANSKALLYTTTGNSFSATITTHNLYDSSSKMYHGTGILETEAEELPAGRTVLMVNAEHELCTFKYSLNDGVSWTPLNIGVMIDITGSQGNDLKIQITLPSDTAKLKAISYAWA
;
A
#
# COMPACT_ATOMS: atom_id res chain seq x y z
N MET A 1 0.11 -6.83 -1.64
CA MET A 1 0.32 -8.29 -1.59
C MET A 1 0.64 -8.66 -0.16
N ARG A 2 -0.04 -9.66 0.40
CA ARG A 2 0.09 -10.04 1.81
C ARG A 2 0.85 -11.34 2.02
N TYR A 3 0.81 -12.26 1.06
CA TYR A 3 1.39 -13.58 1.18
C TYR A 3 2.38 -13.87 0.06
N LEU A 4 3.45 -14.57 0.40
CA LEU A 4 4.32 -15.25 -0.57
C LEU A 4 4.14 -16.75 -0.43
N ILE A 5 3.90 -17.45 -1.55
CA ILE A 5 3.90 -18.91 -1.61
C ILE A 5 5.21 -19.34 -2.22
N VAL A 6 6.01 -20.10 -1.48
CA VAL A 6 7.32 -20.57 -1.92
C VAL A 6 7.20 -22.06 -2.20
N GLU A 7 7.43 -22.43 -3.45
CA GLU A 7 7.46 -23.81 -3.91
C GLU A 7 8.92 -24.22 -4.18
N ALA A 8 9.31 -25.41 -3.74
CA ALA A 8 10.56 -26.03 -4.19
C ALA A 8 10.36 -27.45 -4.69
N ASP A 9 11.14 -27.79 -5.71
CA ASP A 9 11.20 -29.13 -6.29
C ASP A 9 12.49 -29.85 -5.84
N SER A 10 12.40 -31.14 -5.53
CA SER A 10 13.54 -31.99 -5.21
C SER A 10 14.42 -32.25 -6.43
N LEU A 11 15.74 -32.32 -6.24
CA LEU A 11 16.71 -32.60 -7.31
C LEU A 11 16.76 -34.06 -7.74
N ALA A 12 16.75 -34.98 -6.79
CA ALA A 12 16.65 -36.41 -7.06
C ALA A 12 15.91 -37.14 -5.93
N SER A 13 15.53 -38.39 -6.20
CA SER A 13 14.95 -39.26 -5.18
C SER A 13 15.90 -39.41 -3.99
N GLY A 14 15.38 -39.21 -2.77
CA GLY A 14 16.16 -39.33 -1.54
C GLY A 14 16.95 -38.07 -1.14
N GLU A 15 17.01 -37.05 -2.01
CA GLU A 15 17.66 -35.78 -1.69
C GLU A 15 16.73 -34.84 -0.92
N ALA A 16 17.34 -33.84 -0.28
CA ALA A 16 16.66 -32.81 0.49
C ALA A 16 16.72 -31.45 -0.21
N ALA A 17 15.63 -30.70 -0.14
CA ALA A 17 15.60 -29.30 -0.59
C ALA A 17 15.67 -28.37 0.62
N THR A 18 16.59 -27.41 0.57
CA THR A 18 16.80 -26.46 1.68
C THR A 18 16.79 -25.03 1.18
N ILE A 19 16.28 -24.13 2.02
CA ILE A 19 16.42 -22.69 1.89
C ILE A 19 17.00 -22.19 3.20
N THR A 20 18.06 -21.38 3.09
CA THR A 20 18.74 -20.81 4.24
C THR A 20 18.10 -19.50 4.66
N GLU A 21 17.76 -18.64 3.72
CA GLU A 21 17.23 -17.30 4.02
C GLU A 21 16.31 -16.81 2.91
N ILE A 22 15.27 -16.06 3.29
CA ILE A 22 14.47 -15.28 2.37
C ILE A 22 14.42 -13.86 2.92
N GLN A 23 14.69 -12.87 2.08
CA GLN A 23 14.55 -11.47 2.43
C GLN A 23 13.62 -10.81 1.42
N VAL A 24 12.59 -10.14 1.92
CA VAL A 24 11.61 -9.42 1.11
C VAL A 24 11.88 -7.94 1.26
N ILE A 25 11.99 -7.22 0.14
CA ILE A 25 12.25 -5.78 0.11
C ILE A 25 11.07 -5.09 -0.57
N ASP A 26 10.53 -4.06 0.06
CA ASP A 26 9.42 -3.27 -0.49
C ASP A 26 9.88 -2.21 -1.52
N ASN A 27 8.92 -1.51 -2.11
CA ASN A 27 9.16 -0.43 -3.07
C ASN A 27 9.92 0.78 -2.49
N LEU A 28 9.98 0.91 -1.16
CA LEU A 28 10.77 1.93 -0.45
C LEU A 28 12.20 1.46 -0.15
N GLY A 29 12.56 0.23 -0.53
CA GLY A 29 13.87 -0.37 -0.25
C GLY A 29 14.01 -0.89 1.18
N GLN A 30 12.90 -1.01 1.93
CA GLN A 30 12.91 -1.50 3.30
C GLN A 30 12.71 -3.01 3.37
N VAL A 31 13.39 -3.65 4.32
CA VAL A 31 13.19 -5.08 4.60
C VAL A 31 11.83 -5.28 5.26
N VAL A 32 11.07 -6.23 4.74
CA VAL A 32 9.72 -6.56 5.17
C VAL A 32 9.78 -7.81 6.05
N SER A 33 9.42 -7.67 7.33
CA SER A 33 9.27 -8.81 8.21
C SER A 33 8.12 -9.71 7.76
N TYR A 34 8.30 -11.02 7.91
CA TYR A 34 7.26 -12.01 7.63
C TYR A 34 7.12 -13.03 8.75
N THR A 35 6.17 -13.95 8.63
CA THR A 35 6.05 -15.12 9.49
C THR A 35 5.75 -16.34 8.64
N PRO A 36 6.59 -17.40 8.70
CA PRO A 36 6.30 -18.66 8.03
C PRO A 36 4.99 -19.26 8.54
N LYS A 37 4.22 -19.88 7.64
CA LYS A 37 2.93 -20.50 7.93
C LYS A 37 2.98 -22.00 7.61
N GLU A 38 1.88 -22.56 7.10
CA GLU A 38 1.75 -23.98 6.84
C GLU A 38 2.69 -24.42 5.70
N LEU A 39 3.23 -25.64 5.83
CA LEU A 39 3.93 -26.36 4.77
C LEU A 39 3.04 -27.52 4.30
N PHE A 40 2.97 -27.71 2.99
CA PHE A 40 2.39 -28.88 2.36
C PHE A 40 3.34 -29.41 1.29
N GLY A 41 3.50 -30.73 1.17
CA GLY A 41 4.40 -31.29 0.17
C GLY A 41 4.25 -32.80 0.01
N ALA A 42 4.77 -33.32 -1.11
CA ALA A 42 4.75 -34.73 -1.47
C ALA A 42 5.88 -35.55 -0.81
N GLY A 43 6.36 -35.13 0.36
CA GLY A 43 7.48 -35.74 1.09
C GLY A 43 7.27 -35.74 2.60
N ASP A 44 8.26 -36.23 3.32
CA ASP A 44 8.24 -36.20 4.78
C ASP A 44 8.54 -34.79 5.27
N ASN A 45 7.54 -34.17 5.91
CA ASN A 45 7.59 -32.80 6.42
C ASN A 45 7.99 -32.73 7.90
N MET A 46 8.48 -33.84 8.48
CA MET A 46 8.77 -33.95 9.92
C MET A 46 9.63 -32.82 10.49
N TYR A 47 10.55 -32.26 9.69
CA TYR A 47 11.43 -31.19 10.15
C TYR A 47 10.76 -29.81 10.15
N TRP A 48 9.73 -29.58 9.34
CA TRP A 48 9.00 -28.31 9.40
C TRP A 48 8.26 -28.14 10.73
N THR A 49 7.83 -29.25 11.34
CA THR A 49 7.23 -29.26 12.67
C THR A 49 8.27 -29.29 13.80
N ASP A 50 9.54 -29.55 13.50
CA ASP A 50 10.62 -29.56 14.47
C ASP A 50 11.33 -28.20 14.52
N ALA A 51 10.88 -27.36 15.46
CA ALA A 51 11.45 -26.04 15.67
C ALA A 51 12.90 -26.05 16.21
N SER A 52 13.43 -27.21 16.62
CA SER A 52 14.79 -27.33 17.16
C SER A 52 15.83 -27.60 16.08
N VAL A 53 15.43 -28.20 14.96
CA VAL A 53 16.34 -28.62 13.88
C VAL A 53 15.65 -28.51 12.52
N TRP A 54 16.10 -27.57 11.69
CA TRP A 54 15.61 -27.32 10.30
C TRP A 54 14.17 -26.86 10.13
N GLY A 55 13.42 -26.61 11.20
CA GLY A 55 12.11 -26.00 11.14
C GLY A 55 12.11 -24.54 10.65
N PRO A 56 10.92 -23.96 10.47
CA PRO A 56 10.71 -22.63 9.87
C PRO A 56 11.37 -21.48 10.64
N ASN A 57 11.68 -21.66 11.93
CA ASN A 57 12.41 -20.68 12.73
C ASN A 57 13.86 -20.47 12.28
N HIS A 58 14.37 -21.35 11.41
CA HIS A 58 15.68 -21.20 10.78
C HIS A 58 15.61 -20.56 9.39
N LEU A 59 14.42 -20.16 8.92
CA LEU A 59 14.24 -19.38 7.69
C LEU A 59 14.43 -17.90 8.04
N ASN A 60 15.69 -17.50 8.05
CA ASN A 60 16.12 -16.23 8.61
C ASN A 60 15.69 -15.01 7.79
N ASP A 61 15.77 -13.80 8.37
CA ASP A 61 15.40 -12.52 7.75
C ASP A 61 16.49 -11.44 7.82
N GLY A 62 17.76 -11.82 8.04
CA GLY A 62 18.91 -10.90 7.90
C GLY A 62 20.04 -10.99 8.93
N ASN A 63 20.04 -11.96 9.86
CA ASN A 63 21.02 -12.02 10.96
C ASN A 63 21.65 -13.42 11.19
N LEU A 64 22.29 -14.03 10.19
CA LEU A 64 23.06 -15.26 10.40
C LEU A 64 24.43 -15.22 9.74
N THR A 65 25.41 -15.76 10.44
CA THR A 65 26.64 -16.29 9.83
C THR A 65 26.35 -17.72 9.41
N TYR A 66 26.50 -18.04 8.13
CA TYR A 66 26.27 -19.40 7.62
C TYR A 66 27.39 -20.34 8.08
N THR A 67 27.26 -20.88 9.29
CA THR A 67 28.22 -21.83 9.85
C THR A 67 27.98 -23.22 9.28
N ASN A 68 28.97 -23.72 8.52
CA ASN A 68 28.99 -25.11 8.08
C ASN A 68 28.98 -26.05 9.31
N ASN A 69 28.07 -27.01 9.33
CA ASN A 69 28.06 -28.07 10.33
C ASN A 69 27.74 -29.40 9.65
N THR A 70 27.95 -30.52 10.33
CA THR A 70 27.87 -31.86 9.70
C THR A 70 26.48 -32.21 9.16
N SER A 71 25.42 -31.52 9.61
CA SER A 71 24.06 -31.82 9.18
C SER A 71 23.45 -30.70 8.34
N GLY A 72 23.65 -29.43 8.70
CA GLY A 72 22.91 -28.24 8.25
C GLY A 72 21.84 -27.81 9.22
N SER A 73 21.74 -28.52 10.36
CA SER A 73 20.83 -28.17 11.43
C SER A 73 21.09 -26.75 11.91
N THR A 74 20.02 -26.03 12.23
CA THR A 74 20.01 -24.67 12.78
C THR A 74 20.50 -23.53 11.87
N SER A 75 21.08 -23.82 10.70
CA SER A 75 21.53 -22.81 9.73
C SER A 75 20.63 -22.69 8.50
N SER A 76 19.77 -23.68 8.26
CA SER A 76 18.88 -23.71 7.09
C SER A 76 17.53 -24.34 7.45
N THR A 77 16.51 -24.05 6.66
CA THR A 77 15.21 -24.72 6.72
C THR A 77 15.17 -25.82 5.67
N ILE A 78 14.77 -27.02 6.07
CA ILE A 78 14.55 -28.14 5.14
C ILE A 78 13.06 -28.21 4.79
N MET A 79 12.78 -28.24 3.51
CA MET A 79 11.41 -28.16 3.00
C MET A 79 10.94 -29.48 2.43
N LEU A 80 11.90 -30.31 2.02
CA LEU A 80 11.69 -31.66 1.53
C LEU A 80 12.78 -32.54 2.12
N TYR A 81 12.40 -33.64 2.75
CA TYR A 81 13.31 -34.69 3.15
C TYR A 81 12.89 -36.03 2.54
N LYS A 82 13.87 -36.77 2.01
CA LYS A 82 13.66 -38.07 1.35
C LYS A 82 12.52 -38.03 0.32
N ALA A 83 12.43 -36.94 -0.42
CA ALA A 83 11.41 -36.78 -1.43
C ALA A 83 11.57 -37.84 -2.52
N ALA A 84 10.46 -38.32 -3.09
CA ALA A 84 10.49 -39.10 -4.32
C ALA A 84 11.07 -38.24 -5.46
N ALA A 85 11.49 -38.87 -6.56
CA ALA A 85 11.83 -38.13 -7.77
C ALA A 85 10.65 -37.23 -8.18
N ASN A 86 10.92 -35.94 -8.45
CA ASN A 86 9.92 -34.90 -8.69
C ASN A 86 9.02 -34.56 -7.49
N GLY A 87 9.48 -34.82 -6.26
CA GLY A 87 8.81 -34.34 -5.06
C GLY A 87 8.85 -32.82 -4.98
N TRP A 88 7.82 -32.24 -4.37
CA TRP A 88 7.65 -30.81 -4.25
C TRP A 88 7.09 -30.46 -2.88
N ALA A 89 7.40 -29.26 -2.38
CA ALA A 89 6.77 -28.69 -1.20
C ALA A 89 6.45 -27.21 -1.42
N ARG A 90 5.38 -26.76 -0.79
CA ARG A 90 4.93 -25.37 -0.72
C ARG A 90 4.75 -24.94 0.71
N PHE A 91 5.22 -23.76 1.05
CA PHE A 91 4.83 -23.07 2.27
C PHE A 91 4.45 -21.63 1.97
N ALA A 92 3.74 -21.02 2.91
CA ALA A 92 3.38 -19.61 2.84
C ALA A 92 4.21 -18.78 3.82
N LEU A 93 4.50 -17.54 3.43
CA LEU A 93 4.99 -16.47 4.27
C LEU A 93 3.91 -15.40 4.38
N ASP A 94 3.53 -15.03 5.60
CA ASP A 94 2.63 -13.90 5.87
C ASP A 94 3.45 -12.63 6.11
N LEU A 95 3.34 -11.64 5.22
CA LEU A 95 4.03 -10.35 5.30
C LEU A 95 3.41 -9.41 6.36
N LYS A 96 2.42 -9.89 7.13
CA LYS A 96 1.69 -9.21 8.22
C LYS A 96 0.80 -8.04 7.78
N LYS A 97 1.10 -7.43 6.64
CA LYS A 97 0.34 -6.36 5.98
C LYS A 97 0.42 -6.51 4.47
N ASP A 98 -0.42 -5.77 3.75
CA ASP A 98 -0.23 -5.63 2.32
C ASP A 98 0.99 -4.77 2.02
N VAL A 99 1.87 -5.32 1.18
CA VAL A 99 3.12 -4.70 0.75
C VAL A 99 3.23 -4.70 -0.77
N ALA A 100 3.78 -3.60 -1.31
CA ALA A 100 4.28 -3.54 -2.68
C ALA A 100 5.72 -4.06 -2.68
N VAL A 101 5.89 -5.36 -2.94
CA VAL A 101 7.21 -5.99 -2.98
C VAL A 101 7.94 -5.59 -4.25
N LYS A 102 9.20 -5.20 -4.10
CA LYS A 102 10.11 -4.82 -5.20
C LYS A 102 11.13 -5.91 -5.48
N GLU A 103 11.64 -6.57 -4.44
CA GLU A 103 12.72 -7.54 -4.59
C GLU A 103 12.55 -8.67 -3.56
N ILE A 104 12.87 -9.89 -3.98
CA ILE A 104 12.94 -11.05 -3.09
C ILE A 104 14.31 -11.68 -3.26
N ASN A 105 15.09 -11.67 -2.19
CA ASN A 105 16.38 -12.33 -2.10
C ASN A 105 16.22 -13.70 -1.47
N VAL A 106 16.82 -14.71 -2.05
CA VAL A 106 16.78 -16.09 -1.60
C VAL A 106 18.19 -16.61 -1.48
N TRP A 107 18.57 -17.08 -0.30
CA TRP A 107 19.78 -17.85 -0.10
C TRP A 107 19.40 -19.33 -0.17
N ALA A 108 19.54 -19.89 -1.37
CA ALA A 108 19.16 -21.26 -1.64
C ALA A 108 20.32 -22.21 -1.28
N GLY A 109 19.94 -23.38 -0.79
CA GLY A 109 20.87 -24.44 -0.41
C GLY A 109 21.23 -24.44 1.07
N SER A 110 22.11 -25.36 1.44
CA SER A 110 22.70 -25.48 2.79
C SER A 110 24.21 -25.69 2.70
N PRO A 111 24.98 -25.47 3.77
CA PRO A 111 26.42 -25.69 3.78
C PRO A 111 26.86 -27.12 3.40
N GLU A 112 25.96 -28.10 3.51
CA GLU A 112 26.17 -29.53 3.22
C GLU A 112 25.80 -29.89 1.78
N GLY A 113 25.43 -28.91 0.96
CA GLY A 113 25.19 -29.10 -0.47
C GLY A 113 23.86 -29.72 -0.84
N ARG A 114 22.82 -29.48 -0.02
CA ARG A 114 21.43 -29.81 -0.32
C ARG A 114 20.78 -28.64 -1.08
N ILE A 115 20.44 -28.80 -2.35
CA ILE A 115 19.85 -27.74 -3.17
C ILE A 115 18.58 -28.26 -3.87
N PRO A 116 17.49 -27.48 -3.97
CA PRO A 116 16.36 -27.83 -4.84
C PRO A 116 16.75 -27.80 -6.33
N VAL A 117 15.89 -28.31 -7.22
CA VAL A 117 16.00 -28.06 -8.69
C VAL A 117 15.51 -26.69 -9.06
N ALA A 118 14.42 -26.27 -8.41
CA ALA A 118 13.84 -24.98 -8.65
C ALA A 118 13.20 -24.47 -7.37
N ILE A 119 13.24 -23.16 -7.18
CA ILE A 119 12.37 -22.45 -6.25
C ILE A 119 11.47 -21.54 -7.08
N ARG A 120 10.15 -21.65 -6.92
CA ARG A 120 9.17 -20.73 -7.50
C ARG A 120 8.54 -19.92 -6.38
N ILE A 121 8.48 -18.61 -6.55
CA ILE A 121 7.83 -17.73 -5.58
C ILE A 121 6.62 -17.10 -6.24
N TYR A 122 5.48 -17.24 -5.57
CA TYR A 122 4.23 -16.64 -5.96
C TYR A 122 3.80 -15.60 -4.94
N GLY A 123 3.08 -14.60 -5.41
CA GLY A 123 2.51 -13.54 -4.62
C GLY A 123 0.99 -13.58 -4.58
N ALA A 124 0.38 -13.25 -3.44
CA ALA A 124 -1.07 -13.17 -3.31
C ALA A 124 -1.57 -12.19 -2.24
N SER A 125 -2.78 -11.65 -2.41
CA SER A 125 -3.51 -10.95 -1.34
C SER A 125 -4.17 -11.94 -0.37
N ALA A 126 -4.56 -13.12 -0.86
CA ALA A 126 -5.11 -14.22 -0.08
C ALA A 126 -4.76 -15.57 -0.73
N TYR A 127 -4.69 -16.64 0.07
CA TYR A 127 -4.56 -18.01 -0.41
C TYR A 127 -5.38 -18.96 0.47
N THR A 128 -5.61 -20.19 0.01
CA THR A 128 -6.10 -21.27 0.88
C THR A 128 -5.14 -22.44 0.88
N VAL A 129 -5.03 -23.14 2.01
CA VAL A 129 -4.21 -24.35 2.13
C VAL A 129 -4.67 -25.41 1.12
N ALA A 130 -5.98 -25.62 1.00
CA ALA A 130 -6.54 -26.65 0.12
C ALA A 130 -6.23 -26.38 -1.36
N SER A 131 -6.49 -25.17 -1.87
CA SER A 131 -6.29 -24.85 -3.28
C SER A 131 -4.82 -24.58 -3.63
N ASN A 132 -4.15 -23.76 -2.83
CA ASN A 132 -2.86 -23.17 -3.22
C ASN A 132 -1.67 -23.96 -2.70
N LEU A 133 -1.71 -24.50 -1.47
CA LEU A 133 -0.60 -25.29 -0.92
C LEU A 133 -0.72 -26.77 -1.32
N ASN A 134 -1.90 -27.38 -1.13
CA ASN A 134 -2.12 -28.80 -1.41
C ASN A 134 -2.37 -29.09 -2.90
N ALA A 135 -3.44 -28.53 -3.48
CA ALA A 135 -3.81 -28.84 -4.86
C ALA A 135 -2.94 -28.14 -5.92
N ARG A 136 -2.04 -27.23 -5.51
CA ARG A 136 -1.18 -26.41 -6.40
C ARG A 136 -1.95 -25.69 -7.53
N SER A 137 -3.20 -25.30 -7.30
CA SER A 137 -4.06 -24.76 -8.36
C SER A 137 -3.62 -23.40 -8.91
N ASN A 138 -2.75 -22.70 -8.18
CA ASN A 138 -2.26 -21.34 -8.46
C ASN A 138 -3.36 -20.29 -8.65
N SER A 139 -4.62 -20.60 -8.34
CA SER A 139 -5.72 -19.65 -8.45
C SER A 139 -5.49 -18.49 -7.49
N GLY A 140 -5.60 -17.26 -8.01
CA GLY A 140 -5.34 -16.03 -7.26
C GLY A 140 -3.87 -15.77 -6.90
N LEU A 141 -2.93 -16.57 -7.41
CA LEU A 141 -1.49 -16.36 -7.22
C LEU A 141 -0.86 -15.73 -8.47
N THR A 142 0.06 -14.81 -8.26
CA THR A 142 0.93 -14.24 -9.32
C THR A 142 2.31 -14.84 -9.20
N LEU A 143 2.82 -15.51 -10.24
CA LEU A 143 4.22 -15.97 -10.24
C LEU A 143 5.16 -14.75 -10.27
N LEU A 144 5.98 -14.60 -9.24
CA LEU A 144 6.94 -13.48 -9.12
C LEU A 144 8.29 -13.85 -9.74
N GLY A 145 8.69 -15.12 -9.64
CA GLY A 145 9.93 -15.58 -10.25
C GLY A 145 10.18 -17.07 -10.04
N THR A 146 11.12 -17.59 -10.83
CA THR A 146 11.63 -18.97 -10.73
C THR A 146 13.15 -18.93 -10.70
N LEU A 147 13.74 -19.58 -9.70
CA LEU A 147 15.17 -19.75 -9.54
C LEU A 147 15.53 -21.20 -9.88
N PRO A 148 16.17 -21.47 -11.03
CA PRO A 148 16.63 -22.81 -11.37
C PRO A 148 17.99 -23.10 -10.75
N PHE A 149 18.22 -24.37 -10.40
CA PHE A 149 19.47 -24.84 -9.83
C PHE A 149 19.86 -26.19 -10.43
N THR A 150 21.14 -26.52 -10.25
CA THR A 150 21.75 -27.78 -10.68
C THR A 150 22.53 -28.39 -9.54
N SER A 151 22.99 -29.63 -9.71
CA SER A 151 23.88 -30.32 -8.75
C SER A 151 25.23 -29.63 -8.53
N SER A 152 25.56 -28.60 -9.32
CA SER A 152 26.75 -27.76 -9.12
C SER A 152 26.55 -26.64 -8.09
N ASN A 153 25.29 -26.31 -7.73
CA ASN A 153 24.95 -25.26 -6.77
C ASN A 153 24.98 -25.78 -5.32
N ARG A 154 26.12 -26.37 -4.89
CA ARG A 154 26.25 -27.03 -3.56
C ARG A 154 26.63 -26.09 -2.41
N THR A 155 26.82 -24.81 -2.68
CA THR A 155 27.11 -23.83 -1.63
C THR A 155 25.96 -22.84 -1.55
N VAL A 156 25.68 -22.33 -0.35
CA VAL A 156 24.70 -21.26 -0.16
C VAL A 156 25.09 -20.04 -0.99
N GLN A 157 24.20 -19.63 -1.89
CA GLN A 157 24.38 -18.44 -2.73
C GLN A 157 23.12 -17.58 -2.69
N LYS A 158 23.31 -16.26 -2.78
CA LYS A 158 22.22 -15.29 -2.91
C LYS A 158 21.72 -15.27 -4.34
N TYR A 159 20.40 -15.38 -4.49
CA TYR A 159 19.69 -15.19 -5.74
C TYR A 159 18.64 -14.10 -5.55
N THR A 160 18.40 -13.30 -6.59
CA THR A 160 17.49 -12.15 -6.51
C THR A 160 16.39 -12.28 -7.54
N ILE A 161 15.14 -12.13 -7.10
CA ILE A 161 13.96 -11.99 -7.94
C ILE A 161 13.52 -10.52 -7.88
N SER A 162 13.63 -9.82 -8.99
CA SER A 162 13.03 -8.49 -9.15
C SER A 162 11.54 -8.65 -9.40
N VAL A 163 10.73 -8.04 -8.54
CA VAL A 163 9.27 -8.02 -8.65
C VAL A 163 8.86 -6.72 -9.33
N GLU A 164 8.41 -6.84 -10.57
CA GLU A 164 7.85 -5.71 -11.32
C GLU A 164 6.57 -5.22 -10.61
N PRO A 165 6.44 -3.92 -10.29
CA PRO A 165 5.23 -3.39 -9.72
C PRO A 165 4.02 -3.65 -10.65
N ASN A 166 2.84 -3.97 -10.13
CA ASN A 166 1.63 -4.11 -10.97
C ASN A 166 0.41 -3.77 -10.10
N PRO A 167 -0.43 -2.79 -10.48
CA PRO A 167 -0.44 -2.08 -11.75
C PRO A 167 0.56 -0.93 -11.88
N PHE A 168 0.75 -0.45 -13.10
CA PHE A 168 1.55 0.72 -13.45
C PHE A 168 0.65 1.86 -13.93
N LEU A 169 0.88 3.07 -13.43
CA LEU A 169 0.12 4.28 -13.72
C LEU A 169 0.98 5.31 -14.45
N LEU A 170 0.44 5.89 -15.51
CA LEU A 170 0.98 7.09 -16.16
C LEU A 170 -0.12 8.14 -16.24
N LEU A 171 0.24 9.41 -16.29
CA LEU A 171 -0.71 10.47 -16.65
C LEU A 171 -0.55 10.81 -18.13
N GLN A 172 -1.65 11.11 -18.81
CA GLN A 172 -1.64 11.59 -20.19
C GLN A 172 -2.34 12.94 -20.25
N SER A 173 -1.66 13.96 -20.78
CA SER A 173 -2.27 15.22 -21.18
C SER A 173 -1.93 15.53 -22.64
N GLY A 174 -2.96 15.65 -23.47
CA GLY A 174 -2.81 15.71 -24.92
C GLY A 174 -2.09 14.46 -25.47
N ALA A 175 -0.98 14.68 -26.18
CA ALA A 175 -0.13 13.60 -26.69
C ALA A 175 0.96 13.16 -25.70
N SER A 176 1.25 13.94 -24.65
CA SER A 176 2.37 13.69 -23.76
C SER A 176 1.99 12.76 -22.60
N LEU A 177 2.91 11.87 -22.25
CA LEU A 177 2.81 10.95 -21.12
C LEU A 177 3.74 11.41 -20.00
N TYR A 178 3.24 11.42 -18.77
CA TYR A 178 3.89 11.94 -17.59
C TYR A 178 4.02 10.87 -16.51
N SER A 179 5.13 10.92 -15.78
CA SER A 179 5.32 10.22 -14.51
C SER A 179 5.92 11.18 -13.48
N LEU A 180 5.78 10.83 -12.20
CA LEU A 180 6.39 11.57 -11.11
C LEU A 180 7.84 11.08 -10.93
N VAL A 181 8.81 11.91 -11.30
CA VAL A 181 10.25 11.61 -11.17
C VAL A 181 10.82 12.55 -10.12
N GLY A 182 11.18 12.00 -8.96
CA GLY A 182 11.42 12.82 -7.77
C GLY A 182 10.12 13.49 -7.35
N ASP A 183 10.11 14.83 -7.28
CA ASP A 183 8.95 15.62 -6.87
C ASP A 183 8.25 16.36 -8.03
N VAL A 184 8.59 16.04 -9.29
CA VAL A 184 8.10 16.78 -10.46
C VAL A 184 7.49 15.84 -11.51
N TRP A 185 6.32 16.24 -12.04
CA TRP A 185 5.71 15.58 -13.20
C TRP A 185 6.54 15.82 -14.45
N THR A 186 7.17 14.75 -14.93
CA THR A 186 8.11 14.79 -16.05
C THR A 186 7.52 14.07 -17.25
N VAL A 187 7.71 14.63 -18.45
CA VAL A 187 7.34 13.96 -19.70
C VAL A 187 8.26 12.76 -19.92
N VAL A 188 7.69 11.55 -19.94
CA VAL A 188 8.42 10.28 -20.11
C VAL A 188 8.17 9.62 -21.46
N GLY A 189 7.22 10.14 -22.24
CA GLY A 189 6.91 9.63 -23.58
C GLY A 189 5.78 10.37 -24.27
N GLN A 190 5.34 9.83 -25.41
CA GLN A 190 4.18 10.31 -26.16
C GLN A 190 3.20 9.14 -26.38
N ALA A 191 1.92 9.47 -26.56
CA ALA A 191 0.88 8.51 -26.87
C ALA A 191 1.06 7.92 -28.29
N PRO A 192 0.64 6.66 -28.54
CA PRO A 192 0.06 5.73 -27.57
C PRO A 192 1.10 5.19 -26.57
N ALA A 193 0.68 5.02 -25.31
CA ALA A 193 1.55 4.44 -24.28
C ALA A 193 1.90 2.99 -24.62
N THR A 194 3.16 2.62 -24.43
CA THR A 194 3.65 1.25 -24.64
C THR A 194 3.85 0.55 -23.31
N GLU A 195 3.80 -0.78 -23.30
CA GLU A 195 4.13 -1.60 -22.12
C GLU A 195 5.48 -1.21 -21.51
N ASN A 196 6.49 -0.95 -22.35
CA ASN A 196 7.82 -0.56 -21.87
C ASN A 196 7.79 0.79 -21.12
N LEU A 197 6.98 1.75 -21.56
CA LEU A 197 6.82 3.03 -20.85
C LEU A 197 6.20 2.84 -19.47
N PHE A 198 5.18 1.98 -19.35
CA PHE A 198 4.59 1.65 -18.06
C PHE A 198 5.59 0.93 -17.14
N LYS A 199 6.33 -0.05 -17.64
CA LYS A 199 7.31 -0.79 -16.83
C LYS A 199 8.49 0.10 -16.39
N THR A 200 8.92 1.01 -17.24
CA THR A 200 10.09 1.87 -16.94
C THR A 200 9.73 3.05 -16.05
N TYR A 201 8.57 3.66 -16.28
CA TYR A 201 8.21 4.94 -15.66
C TYR A 201 6.88 4.91 -14.92
N GLY A 202 6.10 3.83 -14.99
CA GLY A 202 4.78 3.79 -14.38
C GLY A 202 4.85 3.81 -12.85
N LEU A 203 3.97 4.60 -12.24
CA LEU A 203 3.82 4.65 -10.80
C LEU A 203 3.04 3.42 -10.31
N PRO A 204 3.47 2.75 -9.24
CA PRO A 204 2.74 1.59 -8.71
C PRO A 204 1.43 1.98 -8.00
N SER A 205 1.34 3.21 -7.51
CA SER A 205 0.18 3.81 -6.85
C SER A 205 0.27 5.33 -6.94
N LEU A 206 -0.86 6.02 -6.78
CA LEU A 206 -0.93 7.47 -6.63
C LEU A 206 -1.08 7.89 -5.15
N ASP A 207 -1.13 6.95 -4.20
CA ASP A 207 -1.32 7.25 -2.77
C ASP A 207 -0.18 8.08 -2.16
N ALA A 208 1.03 7.95 -2.72
CA ALA A 208 2.21 8.69 -2.28
C ALA A 208 2.31 10.10 -2.90
N VAL A 209 1.40 10.46 -3.82
CA VAL A 209 1.41 11.78 -4.47
C VAL A 209 0.83 12.81 -3.50
N THR A 210 1.64 13.82 -3.16
CA THR A 210 1.29 14.89 -2.23
C THR A 210 0.31 15.90 -2.84
N VAL A 211 -0.35 16.70 -1.99
CA VAL A 211 -1.28 17.76 -2.45
C VAL A 211 -0.59 18.74 -3.40
N ASP A 212 0.65 19.15 -3.11
CA ASP A 212 1.43 20.05 -3.97
C ASP A 212 1.76 19.41 -5.32
N GLN A 213 2.09 18.12 -5.34
CA GLN A 213 2.32 17.38 -6.58
C GLN A 213 1.02 17.25 -7.39
N TRP A 214 -0.12 17.00 -6.73
CA TRP A 214 -1.44 16.99 -7.39
C TRP A 214 -1.79 18.33 -8.02
N ALA A 215 -1.51 19.44 -7.32
CA ALA A 215 -1.77 20.79 -7.81
C ALA A 215 -0.97 21.15 -9.08
N ASN A 216 0.15 20.47 -9.31
CA ASN A 216 1.04 20.69 -10.45
C ASN A 216 0.83 19.68 -11.61
N ILE A 217 -0.24 18.89 -11.58
CA ILE A 217 -0.57 18.02 -12.72
C ILE A 217 -0.96 18.85 -13.94
N PRO A 218 -0.47 18.51 -15.15
CA PRO A 218 -0.90 19.16 -16.37
C PRO A 218 -2.43 19.17 -16.51
N ALA A 219 -3.01 20.31 -16.90
CA ALA A 219 -4.45 20.42 -17.11
C ALA A 219 -4.96 19.36 -18.11
N ASN A 220 -6.21 18.93 -17.92
CA ASN A 220 -6.87 17.91 -18.75
C ASN A 220 -6.15 16.54 -18.79
N SER A 221 -5.44 16.19 -17.71
CA SER A 221 -4.78 14.89 -17.59
C SER A 221 -5.78 13.75 -17.40
N LYS A 222 -5.45 12.58 -17.94
CA LYS A 222 -6.12 11.29 -17.70
C LYS A 222 -5.12 10.33 -17.08
N ALA A 223 -5.55 9.54 -16.10
CA ALA A 223 -4.75 8.42 -15.63
C ALA A 223 -4.87 7.25 -16.61
N LEU A 224 -3.74 6.79 -17.13
CA LEU A 224 -3.62 5.55 -17.87
C LEU A 224 -3.11 4.47 -16.94
N LEU A 225 -3.65 3.28 -17.11
CA LEU A 225 -3.34 2.13 -16.27
C LEU A 225 -2.92 0.96 -17.15
N TYR A 226 -1.84 0.30 -16.76
CA TYR A 226 -1.39 -0.93 -17.38
C TYR A 226 -1.28 -2.03 -16.33
N THR A 227 -1.73 -3.21 -16.73
CA THR A 227 -1.65 -4.43 -15.95
C THR A 227 -1.34 -5.60 -16.87
N THR A 228 -0.57 -6.55 -16.36
CA THR A 228 -0.31 -7.83 -17.02
C THR A 228 -1.37 -8.89 -16.68
N THR A 229 -2.23 -8.61 -15.71
CA THR A 229 -3.32 -9.49 -15.27
C THR A 229 -4.66 -8.87 -15.66
N GLY A 230 -5.57 -9.67 -16.22
CA GLY A 230 -6.89 -9.24 -16.70
C GLY A 230 -7.86 -8.85 -15.58
N ASN A 231 -7.51 -7.82 -14.80
CA ASN A 231 -8.27 -7.34 -13.66
C ASN A 231 -9.22 -6.22 -14.07
N SER A 232 -10.35 -6.11 -13.37
CA SER A 232 -11.19 -4.91 -13.36
C SER A 232 -10.62 -3.89 -12.37
N PHE A 233 -10.66 -2.63 -12.75
CA PHE A 233 -10.20 -1.52 -11.90
C PHE A 233 -11.36 -0.61 -11.57
N SER A 234 -11.34 -0.08 -10.35
CA SER A 234 -12.25 0.97 -9.90
C SER A 234 -11.40 2.11 -9.37
N ALA A 235 -11.67 3.32 -9.85
CA ALA A 235 -11.11 4.55 -9.33
C ALA A 235 -12.27 5.38 -8.80
N THR A 236 -12.17 5.82 -7.55
CA THR A 236 -13.13 6.76 -6.95
C THR A 236 -12.42 8.08 -6.81
N ILE A 237 -12.86 9.08 -7.57
CA ILE A 237 -12.40 10.46 -7.42
C ILE A 237 -13.47 11.17 -6.61
N THR A 238 -13.12 11.56 -5.39
CA THR A 238 -13.99 12.40 -4.56
C THR A 238 -13.53 13.84 -4.69
N THR A 239 -14.13 14.59 -5.61
CA THR A 239 -13.90 16.05 -5.67
C THR A 239 -14.82 16.73 -4.66
N HIS A 240 -14.26 17.19 -3.54
CA HIS A 240 -14.94 18.12 -2.64
C HIS A 240 -14.69 19.57 -3.12
N ASN A 241 -15.17 19.92 -4.32
CA ASN A 241 -15.23 21.34 -4.68
C ASN A 241 -16.39 21.94 -3.91
N LEU A 242 -16.09 22.46 -2.71
CA LEU A 242 -17.11 23.06 -1.87
C LEU A 242 -17.72 24.30 -2.51
N TYR A 243 -17.08 24.97 -3.48
CA TYR A 243 -17.58 26.20 -4.10
C TYR A 243 -17.84 26.04 -5.61
N ASP A 244 -19.07 26.33 -6.04
CA ASP A 244 -19.46 26.43 -7.44
C ASP A 244 -19.45 27.91 -7.87
N SER A 245 -18.48 28.25 -8.71
CA SER A 245 -18.30 29.61 -9.24
C SER A 245 -19.40 30.07 -10.21
N SER A 246 -20.18 29.14 -10.77
CA SER A 246 -21.27 29.43 -11.71
C SER A 246 -22.51 29.92 -10.98
N SER A 247 -22.87 29.21 -9.90
CA SER A 247 -24.00 29.51 -9.03
C SER A 247 -23.64 30.43 -7.86
N LYS A 248 -22.34 30.74 -7.67
CA LYS A 248 -21.80 31.58 -6.58
C LYS A 248 -22.21 31.06 -5.21
N MET A 249 -22.11 29.76 -5.01
CA MET A 249 -22.51 29.11 -3.77
C MET A 249 -21.58 27.98 -3.39
N TYR A 250 -21.56 27.67 -2.10
CA TYR A 250 -20.97 26.46 -1.59
C TYR A 250 -21.98 25.31 -1.56
N HIS A 251 -21.55 24.09 -1.87
CA HIS A 251 -22.33 22.86 -1.82
C HIS A 251 -21.46 21.65 -1.47
N GLY A 252 -22.07 20.54 -1.04
CA GLY A 252 -21.33 19.31 -0.75
C GLY A 252 -21.15 19.05 0.75
N THR A 253 -20.23 18.17 1.10
CA THR A 253 -19.88 17.86 2.49
C THR A 253 -18.56 18.54 2.89
N GLY A 254 -18.54 19.32 3.98
CA GLY A 254 -17.31 19.96 4.46
C GLY A 254 -17.51 21.05 5.51
N ILE A 255 -16.41 21.75 5.85
CA ILE A 255 -16.39 22.86 6.81
C ILE A 255 -15.84 24.10 6.11
N LEU A 256 -16.51 25.24 6.31
CA LEU A 256 -16.08 26.57 5.87
C LEU A 256 -15.85 27.43 7.11
N GLU A 257 -14.84 28.29 7.07
CA GLU A 257 -14.57 29.26 8.13
C GLU A 257 -14.36 30.64 7.52
N THR A 258 -14.87 31.68 8.17
CA THR A 258 -14.49 33.06 7.85
C THR A 258 -13.08 33.35 8.35
N GLU A 259 -12.44 34.35 7.76
CA GLU A 259 -11.27 34.98 8.38
C GLU A 259 -11.63 35.54 9.77
N ALA A 260 -10.61 35.67 10.62
CA ALA A 260 -10.78 36.29 11.93
C ALA A 260 -11.00 37.80 11.80
N GLU A 261 -11.98 38.32 12.53
CA GLU A 261 -12.31 39.74 12.58
C GLU A 261 -12.30 40.26 14.01
N GLU A 262 -11.48 41.27 14.29
CA GLU A 262 -11.37 41.86 15.63
C GLU A 262 -12.61 42.71 15.95
N LEU A 263 -13.32 42.35 17.00
CA LEU A 263 -14.48 43.07 17.51
C LEU A 263 -14.06 44.20 18.47
N PRO A 264 -14.68 45.39 18.37
CA PRO A 264 -14.40 46.51 19.26
C PRO A 264 -14.80 46.18 20.71
N ALA A 265 -14.08 46.76 21.67
CA ALA A 265 -14.39 46.60 23.08
C ALA A 265 -15.81 47.08 23.42
N GLY A 266 -16.49 46.36 24.32
CA GLY A 266 -17.84 46.71 24.77
C GLY A 266 -18.99 46.04 24.00
N ARG A 267 -18.70 45.23 22.97
CA ARG A 267 -19.69 44.38 22.30
C ARG A 267 -20.47 43.50 23.29
N THR A 268 -21.77 43.45 23.12
CA THR A 268 -22.73 42.69 23.93
C THR A 268 -23.62 41.79 23.10
N VAL A 269 -23.83 42.10 21.81
CA VAL A 269 -24.71 41.32 20.94
C VAL A 269 -24.02 40.96 19.63
N LEU A 270 -24.21 39.72 19.18
CA LEU A 270 -23.86 39.22 17.85
C LEU A 270 -25.13 38.75 17.12
N MET A 271 -25.26 39.09 15.85
CA MET A 271 -26.29 38.53 14.97
C MET A 271 -25.63 37.99 13.71
N VAL A 272 -25.92 36.74 13.37
CA VAL A 272 -25.44 36.08 12.14
C VAL A 272 -26.65 35.71 11.30
N ASN A 273 -26.62 36.07 10.01
CA ASN A 273 -27.65 35.72 9.03
C ASN A 273 -27.00 34.96 7.85
N ALA A 274 -27.74 34.06 7.22
CA ALA A 274 -27.22 33.29 6.09
C ALA A 274 -28.34 32.86 5.12
N GLU A 275 -28.03 32.82 3.83
CA GLU A 275 -28.84 32.16 2.81
C GLU A 275 -28.29 30.73 2.65
N HIS A 276 -28.97 29.74 3.26
CA HIS A 276 -28.47 28.37 3.34
C HIS A 276 -29.58 27.31 3.29
N GLU A 277 -29.20 26.08 2.94
CA GLU A 277 -30.02 24.86 3.07
C GLU A 277 -29.18 23.80 3.80
N LEU A 278 -29.71 23.22 4.88
CA LEU A 278 -29.10 22.10 5.64
C LEU A 278 -27.72 22.37 6.28
N CYS A 279 -27.21 23.61 6.28
CA CYS A 279 -26.01 23.99 7.02
C CYS A 279 -26.22 24.10 8.53
N THR A 280 -25.16 23.89 9.30
CA THR A 280 -25.09 24.20 10.74
C THR A 280 -23.97 25.20 11.01
N PHE A 281 -24.10 25.99 12.07
CA PHE A 281 -23.24 27.16 12.29
C PHE A 281 -22.73 27.22 13.73
N LYS A 282 -21.49 27.69 13.89
CA LYS A 282 -20.85 27.99 15.18
C LYS A 282 -20.06 29.28 15.09
N TYR A 283 -19.91 29.99 16.20
CA TYR A 283 -19.04 31.16 16.29
C TYR A 283 -17.92 30.93 17.30
N SER A 284 -16.82 31.64 17.11
CA SER A 284 -15.69 31.73 18.03
C SER A 284 -15.39 33.21 18.28
N LEU A 285 -14.93 33.54 19.49
CA LEU A 285 -14.39 34.88 19.83
C LEU A 285 -12.89 34.84 20.16
N ASN A 286 -12.24 33.69 19.92
CA ASN A 286 -10.82 33.45 20.19
C ASN A 286 -10.15 32.71 19.02
N ASP A 287 -10.38 33.19 17.79
CA ASP A 287 -9.73 32.68 16.57
C ASP A 287 -9.81 31.15 16.37
N GLY A 288 -10.97 30.58 16.68
CA GLY A 288 -11.28 29.16 16.48
C GLY A 288 -10.77 28.22 17.58
N VAL A 289 -10.22 28.75 18.68
CA VAL A 289 -9.79 27.93 19.84
C VAL A 289 -11.00 27.25 20.51
N SER A 290 -12.14 27.94 20.60
CA SER A 290 -13.40 27.36 21.11
C SER A 290 -14.60 27.79 20.28
N TRP A 291 -15.53 26.86 20.06
CA TRP A 291 -16.69 27.07 19.19
C TRP A 291 -18.01 26.93 19.95
N THR A 292 -18.87 27.94 19.82
CA THR A 292 -20.22 27.97 20.40
C THR A 292 -21.26 27.79 19.30
N PRO A 293 -22.24 26.87 19.43
CA PRO A 293 -23.33 26.73 18.48
C PRO A 293 -24.10 28.03 18.29
N LEU A 294 -24.51 28.34 17.05
CA LEU A 294 -25.24 29.56 16.73
C LEU A 294 -26.51 29.23 15.94
N ASN A 295 -27.60 29.90 16.30
CA ASN A 295 -28.85 29.88 15.54
C ASN A 295 -28.91 31.12 14.65
N ILE A 296 -29.08 30.91 13.35
CA ILE A 296 -29.12 31.98 12.34
C ILE A 296 -30.36 32.86 12.55
N GLY A 297 -30.20 34.17 12.37
CA GLY A 297 -31.28 35.15 12.46
C GLY A 297 -31.70 35.53 13.88
N VAL A 298 -30.94 35.11 14.90
CA VAL A 298 -31.21 35.40 16.32
C VAL A 298 -30.12 36.31 16.88
N MET A 299 -30.50 37.26 17.75
CA MET A 299 -29.56 38.04 18.54
C MET A 299 -28.98 37.18 19.66
N ILE A 300 -27.66 37.09 19.70
CA ILE A 300 -26.90 36.29 20.66
C ILE A 300 -26.25 37.25 21.66
N ASP A 301 -26.54 37.07 22.94
CA ASP A 301 -25.82 37.77 24.01
C ASP A 301 -24.41 37.19 24.13
N ILE A 302 -23.41 38.03 23.90
CA ILE A 302 -21.98 37.73 24.03
C ILE A 302 -21.35 38.52 25.19
N THR A 303 -22.16 39.09 26.08
CA THR A 303 -21.70 39.80 27.27
C THR A 303 -20.89 38.86 28.17
N GLY A 304 -19.67 39.28 28.52
CA GLY A 304 -18.77 38.50 29.37
C GLY A 304 -18.02 37.38 28.66
N SER A 305 -18.26 37.14 27.37
CA SER A 305 -17.45 36.22 26.57
C SER A 305 -16.01 36.72 26.44
N GLN A 306 -15.06 35.80 26.60
CA GLN A 306 -13.62 36.09 26.48
C GLN A 306 -13.19 36.12 25.01
N GLY A 307 -12.23 36.99 24.70
CA GLY A 307 -11.67 37.17 23.37
C GLY A 307 -12.44 38.18 22.50
N ASN A 308 -11.78 38.66 21.45
CA ASN A 308 -12.33 39.66 20.52
C ASN A 308 -12.23 39.22 19.06
N ASP A 309 -11.72 38.03 18.75
CA ASP A 309 -11.49 37.60 17.37
C ASP A 309 -12.65 36.72 16.89
N LEU A 310 -13.60 37.35 16.20
CA LEU A 310 -14.78 36.70 15.67
C LEU A 310 -14.41 35.81 14.47
N LYS A 311 -14.80 34.54 14.54
CA LYS A 311 -14.88 33.64 13.39
C LYS A 311 -16.22 32.95 13.35
N ILE A 312 -16.73 32.69 12.14
CA ILE A 312 -17.91 31.86 11.92
C ILE A 312 -17.49 30.57 11.20
N GLN A 313 -17.87 29.42 11.77
CA GLN A 313 -17.72 28.09 11.17
C GLN A 313 -19.07 27.63 10.63
N ILE A 314 -19.10 27.22 9.37
CA ILE A 314 -20.25 26.65 8.69
C ILE A 314 -19.94 25.19 8.36
N THR A 315 -20.75 24.25 8.85
CA THR A 315 -20.66 22.84 8.46
C THR A 315 -21.74 22.52 7.43
N LEU A 316 -21.33 21.95 6.30
CA LEU A 316 -22.19 21.37 5.29
C LEU A 316 -22.19 19.83 5.52
N PRO A 317 -23.25 19.26 6.12
CA PRO A 317 -23.22 17.89 6.61
C PRO A 317 -23.50 16.82 5.55
N SER A 318 -23.93 17.20 4.35
CA SER A 318 -24.33 16.29 3.28
C SER A 318 -24.15 16.91 1.91
N ASP A 319 -24.13 16.10 0.87
CA ASP A 319 -23.93 16.57 -0.51
C ASP A 319 -25.07 17.47 -1.04
N THR A 320 -26.20 17.50 -0.33
CA THR A 320 -27.35 18.36 -0.62
C THR A 320 -27.32 19.70 0.13
N ALA A 321 -26.39 19.90 1.06
CA ALA A 321 -26.27 21.15 1.81
C ALA A 321 -25.73 22.27 0.91
N LYS A 322 -26.17 23.50 1.17
CA LYS A 322 -25.87 24.68 0.35
C LYS A 322 -25.68 25.93 1.20
N LEU A 323 -24.65 26.72 0.91
CA LEU A 323 -24.45 28.05 1.49
C LEU A 323 -24.22 29.06 0.37
N LYS A 324 -25.11 30.03 0.21
CA LYS A 324 -25.00 31.06 -0.83
C LYS A 324 -24.44 32.38 -0.32
N ALA A 325 -24.82 32.77 0.89
CA ALA A 325 -24.33 34.00 1.52
C ALA A 325 -24.33 33.87 3.04
N ILE A 326 -23.44 34.62 3.67
CA ILE A 326 -23.41 34.84 5.12
C ILE A 326 -23.19 36.34 5.38
N SER A 327 -23.83 36.85 6.42
CA SER A 327 -23.58 38.19 6.95
C SER A 327 -23.64 38.13 8.47
N TYR A 328 -22.92 39.02 9.13
CA TYR A 328 -22.96 39.14 10.58
C TYR A 328 -22.73 40.59 11.00
N ALA A 329 -23.28 40.95 12.16
CA ALA A 329 -23.20 42.28 12.74
C ALA A 329 -23.13 42.17 14.27
N TRP A 330 -22.56 43.19 14.92
CA TRP A 330 -22.40 43.25 16.36
C TRP A 330 -22.73 44.65 16.91
N ALA A 331 -23.07 44.71 18.20
CA ALA A 331 -23.37 45.93 18.94
C ALA A 331 -22.84 45.84 20.38
#